data_AF-A0A965K0U9-F1
#
_entry.id   AF-A0A965K0U9-F1
#
_cell.length_a   1.000
_cell.length_b   1.000
_cell.length_c   1.000
_cell.angle_alpha   90.00
_cell.angle_beta   90.00
_cell.angle_gamma   90.00
#
_symmetry.space_group_name_H-M   'P 1'
#
loop_
_entity.id
_entity.type
_entity.pdbx_description
1 polymer ?
#
loop_
_entity_poly.entity_id
_entity_poly.type
_entity_poly.pdbx_seq_one_letter_code
_entity_poly.pdbx_strand_id
1 'polypeptide(L)'
;MERSMTTPVVVDLWAEWCGPCKTLGPILEKVIDETNGGVVLAKVDVDANQRVSEAFQVQSIPAVFAIVEGKIVSQFVGAKPENEIRAWLAEFAPASSPLAALIAQGDEASLTQAMTLDPSNVDVLTALATLWLNEGRFEDVLILLEPYASSAVFATLMARARIGQAGIDISGD
;
A
#
# COMPACT_ATOMS: atom_id res chain seq x y z
N MET A 1 -7.36 -7.60 -6.04
CA MET A 1 -6.62 -7.04 -7.20
C MET A 1 -6.60 -5.53 -7.17
N GLU A 2 -7.71 -4.85 -6.90
CA GLU A 2 -7.77 -3.37 -6.78
C GLU A 2 -6.73 -2.79 -5.81
N ARG A 3 -6.54 -3.41 -4.63
CA ARG A 3 -5.49 -3.02 -3.66
C ARG A 3 -4.06 -3.05 -4.22
N SER A 4 -3.76 -3.92 -5.19
CA SER A 4 -2.43 -4.00 -5.81
C SER A 4 -2.08 -2.81 -6.70
N MET A 5 -3.07 -2.00 -7.07
CA MET A 5 -2.86 -0.77 -7.84
C MET A 5 -2.11 0.30 -7.03
N THR A 6 -2.19 0.24 -5.70
CA THR A 6 -1.56 1.20 -4.79
C THR A 6 -0.53 0.55 -3.88
N THR A 7 -0.70 -0.73 -3.53
CA THR A 7 0.16 -1.43 -2.56
C THR A 7 0.41 -2.87 -3.01
N PRO A 8 1.66 -3.32 -3.20
CA PRO A 8 1.97 -4.70 -3.55
C PRO A 8 1.24 -5.72 -2.67
N VAL A 9 0.65 -6.73 -3.30
CA VAL A 9 -0.06 -7.82 -2.62
C VAL A 9 0.69 -9.13 -2.81
N VAL A 10 1.11 -9.74 -1.71
CA VAL A 10 1.64 -11.11 -1.70
C VAL A 10 0.50 -12.07 -1.39
N VAL A 11 0.27 -13.04 -2.27
CA VAL A 11 -0.73 -14.10 -2.09
C VAL A 11 -0.01 -15.37 -1.66
N ASP A 12 -0.34 -15.91 -0.49
CA ASP A 12 0.15 -17.19 0.04
C ASP A 12 -0.94 -18.25 -0.09
N LEU A 13 -0.74 -19.20 -1.01
CA LEU A 13 -1.65 -20.32 -1.22
C LEU A 13 -1.21 -21.51 -0.37
N TRP A 14 -2.06 -21.88 0.60
CA TRP A 14 -1.74 -22.84 1.66
C TRP A 14 -2.91 -23.81 1.93
N ALA A 15 -2.67 -24.84 2.75
CA ALA A 15 -3.69 -25.74 3.30
C ALA A 15 -3.26 -26.30 4.67
N GLU A 16 -4.20 -26.79 5.47
CA GLU A 16 -3.93 -27.26 6.85
C GLU A 16 -3.07 -28.54 6.89
N TRP A 17 -3.19 -29.40 5.87
CA TRP A 17 -2.41 -30.62 5.71
C TRP A 17 -1.00 -30.37 5.16
N CYS A 18 -0.68 -29.13 4.76
CA CYS A 18 0.60 -28.77 4.19
C CYS A 18 1.63 -28.48 5.29
N GLY A 19 2.50 -29.46 5.57
CA GLY A 19 3.60 -29.31 6.53
C GLY A 19 4.50 -28.09 6.27
N PRO A 20 5.04 -27.90 5.04
CA PRO A 20 5.90 -26.74 4.74
C PRO A 20 5.21 -25.37 4.88
N CYS A 21 3.89 -25.30 4.68
CA CYS A 21 3.11 -24.06 4.83
C CYS A 21 3.15 -23.56 6.27
N LYS A 22 3.19 -24.46 7.26
CA LYS A 22 3.25 -24.13 8.69
C LYS A 22 4.54 -23.42 9.09
N THR A 23 5.62 -23.66 8.34
CA THR A 23 6.89 -22.94 8.51
C THR A 23 6.89 -21.62 7.74
N LEU A 24 6.38 -21.63 6.50
CA LEU A 24 6.44 -20.47 5.63
C LEU A 24 5.53 -19.32 6.08
N GLY A 25 4.29 -19.62 6.49
CA GLY A 25 3.28 -18.61 6.86
C GLY A 25 3.78 -17.61 7.91
N PRO A 26 4.30 -18.06 9.07
CA PRO A 26 4.82 -17.15 10.10
C PRO A 26 6.00 -16.28 9.63
N ILE A 27 6.82 -16.79 8.71
CA ILE A 27 7.95 -16.04 8.15
C ILE A 27 7.42 -14.94 7.21
N LEU A 28 6.44 -15.26 6.35
CA LEU A 28 5.80 -14.27 5.49
C LEU A 28 5.12 -13.18 6.31
N GLU A 29 4.34 -13.55 7.33
CA GLU A 29 3.69 -12.60 8.25
C GLU A 29 4.72 -11.65 8.87
N LYS A 30 5.79 -12.20 9.47
CA LYS A 30 6.85 -11.39 10.10
C LYS A 30 7.49 -10.41 9.11
N VAL A 31 7.96 -10.88 7.95
CA VAL A 31 8.71 -10.02 7.02
C VAL A 31 7.79 -8.98 6.38
N ILE A 32 6.53 -9.32 6.13
CA ILE A 32 5.56 -8.38 5.56
C ILE A 32 5.14 -7.34 6.61
N ASP A 33 4.96 -7.71 7.87
CA ASP A 33 4.65 -6.76 8.95
C ASP A 33 5.74 -5.69 9.11
N GLU A 34 7.01 -6.06 8.91
CA GLU A 34 8.13 -5.11 8.92
C GLU A 34 8.09 -4.09 7.78
N THR A 35 7.27 -4.31 6.75
CA THR A 35 7.04 -3.30 5.70
C THR A 35 6.10 -2.18 6.15
N ASN A 36 5.53 -2.26 7.37
CA ASN A 36 4.62 -1.28 7.96
C ASN A 36 3.44 -0.91 7.02
N GLY A 37 2.86 -1.93 6.37
CA GLY A 37 1.77 -1.76 5.41
C GLY A 37 2.20 -1.47 3.97
N GLY A 38 3.51 -1.41 3.70
CA GLY A 38 4.05 -1.28 2.34
C GLY A 38 3.79 -2.51 1.46
N VAL A 39 3.60 -3.67 2.05
CA VAL A 39 3.16 -4.89 1.36
C VAL A 39 2.00 -5.48 2.15
N VAL A 40 1.02 -6.05 1.44
CA VAL A 40 -0.13 -6.73 2.07
C VAL A 40 -0.01 -8.24 1.83
N LEU A 41 -0.17 -9.04 2.88
CA LEU A 41 -0.27 -10.49 2.79
C LEU A 41 -1.74 -10.93 2.66
N ALA A 42 -2.04 -11.74 1.65
CA ALA A 42 -3.32 -12.40 1.44
C ALA A 42 -3.13 -13.92 1.53
N LYS A 43 -3.51 -14.51 2.66
CA LYS A 43 -3.47 -15.96 2.86
C LYS A 43 -4.74 -16.58 2.30
N VAL A 44 -4.61 -17.53 1.38
CA VAL A 44 -5.75 -18.20 0.76
C VAL A 44 -5.62 -19.70 0.97
N ASP A 45 -6.59 -20.25 1.69
CA ASP A 45 -6.76 -21.68 1.82
C ASP A 45 -7.29 -22.25 0.49
N VAL A 46 -6.52 -23.15 -0.12
CA VAL A 46 -6.86 -23.75 -1.42
C VAL A 46 -8.03 -24.74 -1.32
N ASP A 47 -8.25 -25.38 -0.16
CA ASP A 47 -9.37 -26.30 0.05
C ASP A 47 -10.69 -25.52 0.10
N ALA A 48 -10.68 -24.32 0.69
CA ALA A 48 -11.82 -23.43 0.74
C ALA A 48 -12.03 -22.62 -0.56
N ASN A 49 -11.00 -22.46 -1.39
CA ASN A 49 -11.00 -21.55 -2.54
C ASN A 49 -10.48 -22.19 -3.84
N GLN A 50 -11.02 -23.35 -4.23
CA GLN A 50 -10.56 -24.10 -5.41
C GLN A 50 -10.45 -23.27 -6.71
N ARG A 51 -11.38 -22.34 -6.94
CA ARG A 51 -11.33 -21.45 -8.13
C ARG A 51 -10.10 -20.55 -8.15
N VAL A 52 -9.56 -20.18 -6.98
CA VAL A 52 -8.33 -19.38 -6.89
C VAL A 52 -7.14 -20.24 -7.34
N SER A 53 -7.06 -21.48 -6.86
CA SER A 53 -6.00 -22.41 -7.26
C SER A 53 -5.98 -22.65 -8.78
N GLU A 54 -7.15 -22.77 -9.40
CA GLU A 54 -7.29 -22.86 -10.86
C GLU A 54 -6.83 -21.59 -11.57
N ALA A 55 -7.24 -20.41 -11.09
CA ALA A 55 -6.88 -19.12 -11.67
C ALA A 55 -5.36 -18.83 -11.62
N PHE A 56 -4.70 -19.27 -10.55
CA PHE A 56 -3.25 -19.15 -10.39
C PHE A 56 -2.48 -20.36 -10.98
N GLN A 57 -3.18 -21.33 -11.58
CA GLN A 57 -2.62 -22.55 -12.18
C GLN A 57 -1.68 -23.31 -11.24
N VAL A 58 -2.02 -23.39 -9.96
CA VAL A 58 -1.15 -23.96 -8.92
C VAL A 58 -1.12 -25.47 -9.01
N GLN A 59 0.10 -26.02 -9.12
CA GLN A 59 0.33 -27.48 -9.17
C GLN A 59 0.75 -28.06 -7.83
N SER A 60 1.29 -27.25 -6.93
CA SER A 60 1.75 -27.66 -5.60
C SER A 60 1.76 -26.48 -4.63
N ILE A 61 1.64 -26.77 -3.33
CA ILE A 61 1.66 -25.78 -2.25
C ILE A 61 2.82 -26.04 -1.26
N PRO A 62 3.33 -25.00 -0.57
CA PRO A 62 2.92 -23.60 -0.67
C PRO A 62 3.33 -22.97 -2.01
N ALA A 63 2.49 -22.10 -2.54
CA ALA A 63 2.79 -21.29 -3.72
C ALA A 63 2.51 -19.82 -3.40
N VAL A 64 3.47 -18.96 -3.70
CA VAL A 64 3.43 -17.55 -3.31
C VAL A 64 3.59 -16.68 -4.53
N PHE A 65 2.74 -15.66 -4.66
CA PHE A 65 2.69 -14.76 -5.80
C PHE A 65 2.76 -13.31 -5.34
N ALA A 66 3.56 -12.49 -6.03
CA ALA A 66 3.59 -11.04 -5.85
C ALA A 66 2.76 -10.38 -6.96
N ILE A 67 1.79 -9.57 -6.57
CA ILE A 67 0.93 -8.82 -7.48
C ILE A 67 1.15 -7.33 -7.26
N VAL A 68 1.53 -6.64 -8.33
CA VAL A 68 1.74 -5.18 -8.37
C VAL A 68 1.03 -4.65 -9.60
N GLU A 69 0.27 -3.56 -9.46
CA GLU A 69 -0.52 -2.95 -10.54
C GLU A 69 -1.43 -3.96 -11.26
N GLY A 70 -2.04 -4.87 -10.49
CA GLY A 70 -2.93 -5.89 -11.00
C GLY A 70 -2.25 -7.03 -11.77
N LYS A 71 -0.91 -7.06 -11.84
CA LYS A 71 -0.15 -8.08 -12.57
C LYS A 71 0.71 -8.91 -11.62
N ILE A 72 0.86 -10.19 -11.92
CA ILE A 72 1.84 -11.04 -11.25
C ILE A 72 3.23 -10.60 -11.73
N VAL A 73 4.04 -10.08 -10.81
CA VAL A 73 5.41 -9.62 -11.11
C VAL A 73 6.47 -10.63 -10.69
N SER A 74 6.15 -11.50 -9.74
CA SER A 74 7.06 -12.55 -9.28
C SER A 74 6.28 -13.68 -8.61
N GLN A 75 6.86 -14.88 -8.56
CA GLN A 75 6.29 -16.04 -7.88
C GLN A 75 7.36 -17.03 -7.42
N PHE A 76 7.04 -17.84 -6.42
CA PHE A 76 7.82 -19.03 -6.09
C PHE A 76 6.94 -20.15 -5.52
N VAL A 77 7.48 -21.36 -5.51
CA VAL A 77 6.84 -22.56 -4.97
C VAL A 77 7.75 -23.19 -3.93
N GLY A 78 7.16 -23.68 -2.85
CA GLY A 78 7.86 -24.30 -1.72
C GLY A 78 8.22 -23.30 -0.61
N ALA A 79 8.65 -23.83 0.53
CA ALA A 79 9.10 -23.02 1.65
C ALA A 79 10.52 -22.49 1.40
N LYS A 80 10.74 -21.21 1.72
CA LYS A 80 12.03 -20.52 1.63
C LYS A 80 12.46 -20.00 3.00
N PRO A 81 13.76 -19.86 3.27
CA PRO A 81 14.25 -19.24 4.49
C PRO A 81 13.96 -17.72 4.49
N GLU A 82 13.93 -17.13 5.69
CA GLU A 82 13.55 -15.73 5.90
C GLU A 82 14.38 -14.73 5.06
N ASN A 83 15.69 -14.97 4.92
CA ASN A 83 16.57 -14.11 4.14
C ASN A 83 16.23 -14.10 2.64
N GLU A 84 15.82 -15.25 2.07
CA GLU A 84 15.38 -15.32 0.68
C GLU A 84 14.04 -14.62 0.48
N ILE A 85 13.13 -14.73 1.45
CA ILE A 85 11.83 -14.03 1.40
C ILE A 85 12.02 -12.51 1.46
N ARG A 86 12.94 -12.04 2.31
CA ARG A 86 13.32 -10.61 2.37
C ARG A 86 13.89 -10.12 1.04
N ALA A 87 14.82 -10.88 0.46
CA ALA A 87 15.42 -10.53 -0.81
C ALA A 87 14.37 -10.49 -1.92
N TRP A 88 13.49 -11.49 -1.97
CA TRP A 88 12.39 -11.55 -2.93
C TRP A 88 11.41 -10.37 -2.77
N LEU A 89 10.98 -10.05 -1.54
CA LEU A 89 10.12 -8.89 -1.28
C LEU A 89 10.78 -7.57 -1.70
N ALA A 90 12.09 -7.43 -1.52
CA ALA A 90 12.81 -6.21 -1.88
C ALA A 90 12.80 -5.91 -3.39
N GLU A 91 12.47 -6.89 -4.24
CA GLU A 91 12.34 -6.67 -5.69
C GLU A 91 11.11 -5.83 -6.06
N PHE A 92 10.12 -5.74 -5.18
CA PHE A 92 8.84 -5.08 -5.48
C PHE A 92 8.17 -4.35 -4.30
N ALA A 93 8.65 -4.51 -3.07
CA ALA A 93 8.14 -3.80 -1.90
C ALA A 93 8.48 -2.31 -1.99
N PRO A 94 7.63 -1.38 -1.51
CA PRO A 94 7.83 0.06 -1.63
C PRO A 94 9.11 0.61 -0.96
N ALA A 95 9.79 -0.13 -0.08
CA ALA A 95 11.16 0.22 0.31
C ALA A 95 12.15 0.26 -0.88
N SER A 96 11.74 -0.28 -2.04
CA SER A 96 12.41 -0.18 -3.34
C SER A 96 11.76 0.83 -4.30
N SER A 97 10.61 1.43 -3.96
CA SER A 97 9.95 2.44 -4.80
C SER A 97 10.38 3.85 -4.38
N PRO A 98 10.94 4.67 -5.29
CA PRO A 98 11.30 6.04 -4.97
C PRO A 98 10.14 6.85 -4.39
N LEU A 99 8.91 6.56 -4.83
CA LEU A 99 7.70 7.22 -4.36
C LEU A 99 7.45 7.01 -2.86
N ALA A 100 7.51 5.78 -2.38
CA ALA A 100 7.22 5.49 -0.98
C ALA A 100 8.34 5.95 -0.04
N ALA A 101 9.60 5.89 -0.49
CA ALA A 101 10.73 6.46 0.26
C ALA A 101 10.57 7.98 0.45
N LEU A 102 9.99 8.67 -0.54
CA LEU A 102 9.69 10.10 -0.46
C LEU A 102 8.49 10.39 0.45
N ILE A 103 7.41 9.59 0.38
CA ILE A 103 6.26 9.72 1.28
C ILE A 103 6.67 9.50 2.74
N ALA A 104 7.54 8.50 3.00
CA ALA A 104 8.00 8.17 4.34
C ALA A 104 8.85 9.26 5.00
N GLN A 105 9.55 10.09 4.21
CA GLN A 105 10.29 11.24 4.74
C GLN A 105 9.33 12.31 5.29
N GLY A 106 8.15 12.45 4.70
CA GLY A 106 7.06 13.27 5.23
C GLY A 106 7.30 14.78 5.20
N ASP A 107 8.43 15.24 4.69
CA ASP A 107 8.70 16.66 4.45
C ASP A 107 8.12 17.12 3.10
N GLU A 108 7.85 18.43 2.98
CA GLU A 108 7.24 19.00 1.79
C GLU A 108 8.07 18.79 0.51
N ALA A 109 9.40 18.84 0.60
CA ALA A 109 10.27 18.69 -0.58
C ALA A 109 10.18 17.27 -1.13
N SER A 110 10.26 16.27 -0.25
CA SER A 110 10.10 14.86 -0.59
C SER A 110 8.71 14.59 -1.15
N LEU A 111 7.65 15.10 -0.52
CA LEU A 111 6.28 14.90 -0.99
C LEU A 111 6.01 15.59 -2.34
N THR A 112 6.60 16.76 -2.59
CA THR A 112 6.51 17.45 -3.89
C THR A 112 7.23 16.65 -4.99
N GLN A 113 8.38 16.05 -4.66
CA GLN A 113 9.06 15.13 -5.56
C GLN A 113 8.22 13.87 -5.80
N ALA A 114 7.57 13.32 -4.76
CA ALA A 114 6.66 12.18 -4.88
C ALA A 114 5.48 12.51 -5.81
N MET A 115 4.93 13.72 -5.70
CA MET A 115 3.85 14.20 -6.57
C MET A 115 4.29 14.33 -8.03
N THR A 116 5.57 14.56 -8.30
CA THR A 116 6.11 14.58 -9.67
C THR A 116 6.16 13.17 -10.27
N LEU A 117 6.39 12.14 -9.44
CA LEU A 117 6.43 10.75 -9.86
C LEU A 117 5.03 10.19 -10.12
N ASP A 118 4.06 10.49 -9.23
CA ASP A 118 2.65 10.14 -9.41
C ASP A 118 1.75 11.28 -8.89
N PRO A 119 1.29 12.18 -9.78
CA PRO A 119 0.46 13.33 -9.42
C PRO A 119 -0.95 12.96 -8.93
N SER A 120 -1.37 11.71 -9.15
CA SER A 120 -2.70 11.20 -8.78
C SER A 120 -2.68 10.34 -7.52
N ASN A 121 -1.51 10.13 -6.93
CA ASN A 121 -1.34 9.27 -5.78
C ASN A 121 -2.07 9.84 -4.56
N VAL A 122 -3.03 9.06 -4.04
CA VAL A 122 -3.87 9.50 -2.93
C VAL A 122 -3.06 9.74 -1.65
N ASP A 123 -2.03 8.93 -1.39
CA ASP A 123 -1.21 9.06 -0.19
C ASP A 123 -0.35 10.32 -0.24
N VAL A 124 0.24 10.62 -1.40
CA VAL A 124 1.00 11.87 -1.63
C VAL A 124 0.10 13.10 -1.46
N LEU A 125 -1.05 13.11 -2.13
CA LEU A 125 -1.99 14.24 -2.08
C LEU A 125 -2.51 14.47 -0.66
N THR A 126 -2.82 13.38 0.06
CA THR A 126 -3.29 13.44 1.45
C THR A 126 -2.19 13.95 2.39
N ALA A 127 -0.95 13.48 2.22
CA ALA A 127 0.18 13.90 3.02
C ALA A 127 0.51 15.40 2.81
N LEU A 128 0.60 15.86 1.56
CA LEU A 128 0.80 17.29 1.24
C LEU A 128 -0.32 18.16 1.78
N ALA A 129 -1.57 17.78 1.52
CA ALA A 129 -2.72 18.53 1.99
C ALA A 129 -2.75 18.62 3.53
N THR A 130 -2.43 17.53 4.22
CA THR A 130 -2.39 17.52 5.69
C THR A 130 -1.26 18.40 6.24
N LEU A 131 -0.08 18.34 5.62
CA LEU A 131 1.07 19.17 5.98
C LEU A 131 0.72 20.66 5.83
N TRP A 132 0.21 21.06 4.66
CA TRP A 132 -0.18 22.45 4.39
C TRP A 132 -1.35 22.94 5.25
N LEU A 133 -2.33 22.08 5.57
CA LEU A 133 -3.39 22.41 6.53
C LEU A 133 -2.81 22.78 7.89
N ASN A 134 -1.82 22.03 8.38
CA ASN A 134 -1.19 22.29 9.67
C ASN A 134 -0.33 23.57 9.66
N GLU A 135 0.20 23.95 8.50
CA GLU A 135 0.93 25.21 8.29
C GLU A 135 0.00 26.43 8.03
N GLY A 136 -1.32 26.22 7.97
CA GLY A 136 -2.29 27.28 7.66
C GLY A 136 -2.34 27.68 6.18
N ARG A 137 -1.73 26.89 5.30
CA ARG A 137 -1.70 27.10 3.84
C ARG A 137 -2.96 26.55 3.17
N PHE A 138 -4.11 27.08 3.58
CA PHE A 138 -5.42 26.56 3.17
C PHE A 138 -5.70 26.70 1.66
N GLU A 139 -5.24 27.79 1.05
CA GLU A 139 -5.42 28.03 -0.39
C GLU A 139 -4.70 26.98 -1.24
N ASP A 140 -3.46 26.63 -0.87
CA ASP A 140 -2.67 25.61 -1.56
C ASP A 140 -3.34 24.23 -1.50
N VAL A 141 -3.97 23.90 -0.37
CA VAL A 141 -4.76 22.66 -0.22
C VAL A 141 -5.94 22.63 -1.16
N LEU A 142 -6.65 23.75 -1.31
CA LEU A 142 -7.81 23.84 -2.20
C LEU A 142 -7.40 23.74 -3.66
N ILE A 143 -6.30 24.39 -4.06
CA ILE A 143 -5.75 24.31 -5.42
C ILE A 143 -5.31 22.87 -5.72
N LEU A 144 -4.59 22.23 -4.80
CA LEU A 144 -4.11 20.86 -4.97
C LEU A 144 -5.24 19.86 -5.19
N LEU A 145 -6.33 20.00 -4.43
CA LEU A 145 -7.42 19.04 -4.40
C LEU A 145 -8.59 19.40 -5.32
N GLU A 146 -8.60 20.58 -5.94
CA GLU A 146 -9.63 21.03 -6.89
C GLU A 146 -9.89 20.00 -8.01
N PRO A 147 -8.87 19.42 -8.68
CA PRO A 147 -9.09 18.42 -9.73
C PRO A 147 -9.82 17.17 -9.22
N TYR A 148 -9.81 16.94 -7.91
CA TYR A 148 -10.36 15.77 -7.25
C TYR A 148 -11.56 16.09 -6.35
N ALA A 149 -12.25 17.22 -6.59
CA ALA A 149 -13.31 17.71 -5.72
C ALA A 149 -14.49 16.74 -5.48
N SER A 150 -14.71 15.80 -6.40
CA SER A 150 -15.73 14.74 -6.29
C SER A 150 -15.30 13.55 -5.42
N SER A 151 -14.04 13.50 -4.97
CA SER A 151 -13.52 12.41 -4.13
C SER A 151 -14.02 12.55 -2.70
N ALA A 152 -14.67 11.50 -2.19
CA ALA A 152 -15.07 11.42 -0.79
C ALA A 152 -13.87 11.48 0.17
N VAL A 153 -12.71 10.97 -0.25
CA VAL A 153 -11.46 11.00 0.55
C VAL A 153 -11.01 12.44 0.79
N PHE A 154 -11.06 13.27 -0.26
CA PHE A 154 -10.57 14.65 -0.20
C PHE A 154 -11.59 15.67 0.28
N ALA A 155 -12.88 15.31 0.26
CA ALA A 155 -13.96 16.18 0.72
C ALA A 155 -13.73 16.73 2.14
N THR A 156 -13.26 15.88 3.06
CA THR A 156 -12.97 16.26 4.45
C THR A 156 -11.80 17.25 4.54
N LEU A 157 -10.73 17.03 3.77
CA LEU A 157 -9.55 17.92 3.76
C LEU A 157 -9.89 19.29 3.18
N MET A 158 -10.61 19.32 2.06
CA MET A 158 -11.09 20.57 1.46
C MET A 158 -12.06 21.32 2.38
N ALA A 159 -12.95 20.62 3.08
CA ALA A 159 -13.86 21.25 4.05
C ALA A 159 -13.08 21.93 5.18
N ARG A 160 -12.06 21.25 5.73
CA ARG A 160 -11.15 21.84 6.74
C ARG A 160 -10.41 23.05 6.21
N ALA A 161 -9.89 22.99 4.98
CA ALA A 161 -9.22 24.12 4.35
C ALA A 161 -10.15 25.33 4.20
N ARG A 162 -11.39 25.14 3.75
CA ARG A 162 -12.39 26.22 3.63
C ARG A 162 -12.72 26.87 4.98
N ILE A 163 -12.88 26.07 6.03
CA ILE A 163 -13.14 26.57 7.39
C ILE A 163 -11.95 27.39 7.88
N GLY A 164 -10.73 26.88 7.72
CA GLY A 164 -9.50 27.59 8.08
C GLY A 164 -9.33 28.90 7.32
N GLN A 165 -9.58 28.89 6.00
CA GLN A 165 -9.49 30.08 5.16
C GLN A 165 -10.51 31.16 5.54
N ALA A 166 -11.69 30.77 6.03
CA ALA A 166 -12.71 31.68 6.53
C ALA A 166 -12.37 32.27 7.92
N GLY A 167 -11.27 31.84 8.55
CA GLY A 167 -10.87 32.30 9.89
C GLY A 167 -11.83 31.86 11.00
N ILE A 168 -12.62 30.80 10.77
CA ILE A 168 -13.58 30.30 11.75
C ILE A 168 -12.85 29.34 12.68
N ASP A 169 -12.57 29.81 13.90
CA ASP A 169 -12.08 28.99 14.99
C ASP A 169 -13.20 28.05 15.47
N ILE A 170 -12.95 26.74 15.41
CA ILE A 170 -13.85 25.67 15.87
C ILE A 170 -13.32 24.97 17.13
N SER A 171 -12.32 25.56 17.81
CA SER A 171 -12.02 25.15 19.18
C SER A 171 -13.16 25.62 20.09
N GLY A 172 -14.15 24.74 20.25
CA GLY A 172 -15.24 24.94 21.21
C GLY A 172 -14.70 24.80 22.64
N ASP A 173 -14.82 25.88 23.41
CA ASP A 173 -14.91 25.87 24.88
C ASP A 173 -16.19 25.15 25.33
#